data_AF-A0A1X7I494-F1
#
_entry.id   AF-A0A1X7I494-F1
#
_cell.length_a   1.000
_cell.length_b   1.000
_cell.length_c   1.000
_cell.angle_alpha   90.00
_cell.angle_beta   90.00
_cell.angle_gamma   90.00
#
_symmetry.space_group_name_H-M   'P 1'
#
loop_
_entity.id
_entity.type
_entity.pdbx_description
1 polymer ?
#
loop_
_entity_poly.entity_id
_entity_poly.type
_entity_poly.pdbx_seq_one_letter_code
_entity_poly.pdbx_strand_id
1 'polypeptide(L)'
;MDFPSNPDVGLVDGQFVDENEATGRPGSLIPSSWGNALTLEILNVIRAAGLTPDENNVAQLLAALPLFTRTLQATEALAGVARIATQALTNAGVDDTTIVTPRKLRNGFAAVIGGSGYVAFPTWLGGLIIQWGIGVADVNGVVSIPFATTFPTSIAQCLATYITPGPATGVAANVSNASSNSAFAGAAFNTLTGVGVHNANVAYLAIGH
;
A
#
# COMPACT_ATOMS: atom_id res chain seq x y z
N MET A 1 -21.43 19.04 29.67
CA MET A 1 -22.03 20.30 30.10
C MET A 1 -23.51 20.20 29.86
N ASP A 2 -24.31 19.99 30.91
CA ASP A 2 -25.69 20.49 30.93
C ASP A 2 -25.65 22.03 31.02
N PHE A 3 -26.80 22.70 31.10
CA PHE A 3 -26.79 24.14 31.34
C PHE A 3 -26.07 24.51 32.65
N PRO A 4 -25.28 25.60 32.68
CA PRO A 4 -24.45 25.93 33.84
C PRO A 4 -25.32 26.30 35.04
N SER A 5 -25.15 25.62 36.18
CA SER A 5 -25.86 25.91 37.42
C SER A 5 -25.01 26.81 38.34
N ASN A 6 -25.48 28.02 38.68
CA ASN A 6 -24.86 28.89 39.67
C ASN A 6 -25.93 29.48 40.60
N PRO A 7 -25.82 29.30 41.94
CA PRO A 7 -26.82 29.75 42.90
C PRO A 7 -27.00 31.27 42.99
N ASP A 8 -26.02 32.07 42.53
CA ASP A 8 -26.04 33.54 42.62
C ASP A 8 -26.61 34.24 41.37
N VAL A 9 -27.04 33.47 40.37
CA VAL A 9 -27.64 34.00 39.12
C VAL A 9 -29.02 33.38 38.87
N GLY A 10 -29.91 34.16 38.25
CA GLY A 10 -31.24 33.69 37.91
C GLY A 10 -31.19 32.63 36.83
N LEU A 11 -31.31 31.37 37.23
CA LEU A 11 -31.54 30.23 36.34
C LEU A 11 -32.91 29.61 36.64
N VAL A 12 -33.56 29.03 35.63
CA VAL A 12 -34.80 28.23 35.77
C VAL A 12 -34.56 26.89 35.10
N ASP A 13 -34.74 25.80 35.85
CA ASP A 13 -34.58 24.43 35.32
C ASP A 13 -33.24 24.24 34.59
N GLY A 14 -32.19 24.85 35.14
CA GLY A 14 -30.84 24.86 34.58
C GLY A 14 -30.59 25.94 33.52
N GLN A 15 -31.60 26.51 32.87
CA GLN A 15 -31.42 27.44 31.75
C GLN A 15 -31.19 28.88 32.19
N PHE A 16 -30.48 29.65 31.35
CA PHE A 16 -30.39 31.09 31.50
C PHE A 16 -31.78 31.71 31.34
N VAL A 17 -32.12 32.67 32.19
CA VAL A 17 -33.38 33.43 32.13
C VAL A 17 -33.10 34.93 32.23
N ASP A 18 -33.88 35.74 31.52
CA ASP A 18 -33.77 37.19 31.61
C ASP A 18 -34.41 37.72 32.90
N GLU A 19 -34.02 38.92 33.31
CA GLU A 19 -34.55 39.56 34.51
C GLU A 19 -36.06 39.81 34.37
N ASN A 20 -36.81 39.58 35.45
CA ASN A 20 -38.22 39.92 35.51
C ASN A 20 -38.42 41.05 36.51
N GLU A 21 -38.45 42.27 35.99
CA GLU A 21 -38.63 43.52 36.75
C GLU A 21 -39.94 43.55 37.54
N ALA A 22 -41.00 42.89 37.06
CA ALA A 22 -42.31 42.90 37.71
C ALA A 22 -42.37 42.01 38.95
N THR A 23 -41.54 40.97 39.03
CA THR A 23 -41.48 40.05 40.17
C THR A 23 -40.22 40.24 41.01
N GLY A 24 -39.36 41.20 40.67
CA GLY A 24 -38.06 41.43 41.31
C GLY A 24 -37.10 40.23 41.18
N ARG A 25 -37.30 39.39 40.16
CA ARG A 25 -36.50 38.17 40.00
C ARG A 25 -35.22 38.51 39.24
N PRO A 26 -34.03 38.30 39.83
CA PRO A 26 -32.76 38.52 39.14
C PRO A 26 -32.65 37.62 37.89
N GLY A 27 -32.15 38.19 36.80
CA GLY A 27 -31.84 37.46 35.57
C GLY A 27 -30.43 36.89 35.55
N SER A 28 -30.10 36.23 34.45
CA SER A 28 -28.75 35.83 34.08
C SER A 28 -27.90 37.05 33.68
N LEU A 29 -26.59 36.96 33.92
CA LEU A 29 -25.63 38.02 33.56
C LEU A 29 -25.46 38.22 32.04
N ILE A 30 -25.89 37.24 31.25
CA ILE A 30 -25.88 37.24 29.79
C ILE A 30 -27.31 37.03 29.29
N PRO A 31 -27.66 37.54 28.10
CA PRO A 31 -28.98 37.32 27.53
C PRO A 31 -29.33 35.83 27.45
N SER A 32 -30.50 35.47 27.94
CA SER A 32 -30.95 34.08 28.02
C SER A 32 -30.90 33.37 26.67
N SER A 33 -31.36 34.06 25.62
CA SER A 33 -31.35 33.58 24.24
C SER A 33 -29.95 33.20 23.76
N TRP A 34 -28.94 34.02 24.06
CA TRP A 34 -27.55 33.78 23.66
C TRP A 34 -26.93 32.64 24.46
N GLY A 35 -27.05 32.67 25.79
CA GLY A 35 -26.49 31.65 26.67
C GLY A 35 -27.08 30.27 26.36
N ASN A 36 -28.40 30.21 26.20
CA ASN A 36 -29.09 28.96 25.93
C ASN A 36 -28.76 28.41 24.53
N ALA A 37 -28.67 29.26 23.50
CA ALA A 37 -28.33 28.82 22.15
C ALA A 37 -26.92 28.19 22.11
N LEU A 38 -25.92 28.84 22.70
CA LEU A 38 -24.56 28.32 22.73
C LEU A 38 -24.45 27.01 23.52
N THR A 39 -25.08 26.94 24.69
CA THR A 39 -25.11 25.72 25.50
C THR A 39 -25.78 24.57 24.75
N LEU A 40 -26.88 24.86 24.04
CA LEU A 40 -27.60 23.84 23.28
C LEU A 40 -26.78 23.31 22.10
N GLU A 41 -26.05 24.17 21.37
CA GLU A 41 -25.11 23.73 20.32
C GLU A 41 -24.07 22.75 20.87
N ILE A 42 -23.44 23.08 22.00
CA ILE A 42 -22.44 22.21 22.65
C ILE A 42 -23.07 20.89 23.11
N LEU A 43 -24.26 20.94 23.72
CA LEU A 43 -25.02 19.77 24.15
C LEU A 43 -25.37 18.85 22.98
N ASN A 44 -25.79 19.42 21.85
CA ASN A 44 -26.13 18.67 20.65
C ASN A 44 -24.90 17.93 20.09
N VAL A 45 -23.73 18.58 20.06
CA VAL A 45 -22.47 17.94 19.65
C VAL A 45 -22.09 16.78 20.58
N ILE A 46 -22.16 16.98 21.90
CA ILE A 46 -21.83 15.94 22.90
C ILE A 46 -22.75 14.72 22.74
N ARG A 47 -24.07 14.95 22.61
CA ARG A 47 -25.06 13.88 22.43
C ARG A 47 -24.91 13.17 21.09
N ALA A 48 -24.64 13.90 20.00
CA ALA A 48 -24.39 13.32 18.68
C ALA A 48 -23.15 12.43 18.65
N ALA A 49 -22.15 12.71 19.50
CA ALA A 49 -20.99 11.84 19.70
C ALA A 49 -21.29 10.61 20.60
N GLY A 50 -22.52 10.44 21.08
CA GLY A 50 -22.93 9.34 21.96
C GLY A 50 -22.51 9.53 23.43
N LEU A 51 -22.07 10.72 23.82
CA LEU A 51 -21.68 11.02 25.20
C LEU A 51 -22.88 11.57 26.00
N THR A 52 -22.93 11.26 27.30
CA THR A 52 -23.93 11.84 28.22
C THR A 52 -23.38 13.15 28.78
N PRO A 53 -24.08 14.29 28.62
CA PRO A 53 -23.63 15.57 29.19
C PRO A 53 -23.45 15.53 30.71
N ASP A 54 -22.35 16.09 31.20
CA ASP A 54 -22.01 16.24 32.62
C ASP A 54 -21.45 17.65 32.86
N GLU A 55 -22.05 18.40 33.79
CA GLU A 55 -21.63 19.76 34.14
C GLU A 55 -20.27 19.82 34.86
N ASN A 56 -19.86 18.73 35.52
CA ASN A 56 -18.57 18.64 36.21
C ASN A 56 -17.42 18.36 35.24
N ASN A 57 -17.72 18.13 33.96
CA ASN A 57 -16.75 17.78 32.94
C ASN A 57 -16.71 18.81 31.81
N VAL A 58 -15.76 19.75 31.95
CA VAL A 58 -15.49 20.81 30.97
C VAL A 58 -14.71 20.34 29.73
N ALA A 59 -14.34 19.06 29.65
CA ALA A 59 -13.59 18.49 28.53
C ALA A 59 -14.46 17.66 27.56
N GLN A 60 -15.79 17.60 27.75
CA GLN A 60 -16.66 16.75 26.93
C GLN A 60 -16.74 17.15 25.46
N LEU A 61 -16.68 18.44 25.14
CA LEU A 61 -16.61 18.89 23.74
C LEU A 61 -15.33 18.38 23.07
N LEU A 62 -14.20 18.45 23.78
CA LEU A 62 -12.93 17.89 23.30
C LEU A 62 -13.01 16.36 23.13
N ALA A 63 -13.67 15.66 24.05
CA ALA A 63 -13.87 14.21 23.96
C ALA A 63 -14.79 13.78 22.79
N ALA A 64 -15.74 14.64 22.39
CA ALA A 64 -16.65 14.38 21.27
C ALA A 64 -15.95 14.44 19.90
N LEU A 65 -15.00 15.36 19.70
CA LEU A 65 -14.30 15.58 18.43
C LEU A 65 -13.68 14.31 17.79
N PRO A 66 -12.88 13.47 18.51
CA PRO A 66 -12.29 12.28 17.90
C PRO A 66 -13.30 11.18 17.58
N LEU A 67 -14.52 11.22 18.13
CA LEU A 67 -15.56 10.23 17.85
C LEU A 67 -16.20 10.47 16.48
N PHE A 68 -16.32 11.72 16.05
CA PHE A 68 -16.79 12.03 14.69
C PHE A 68 -15.78 11.65 13.61
N THR A 69 -14.48 11.61 13.91
CA THR A 69 -13.45 11.28 12.93
C THR A 69 -13.17 9.78 12.79
N ARG A 70 -13.56 8.94 13.77
CA ARG A 70 -13.32 7.48 13.73
C ARG A 70 -14.52 6.62 13.38
N THR A 71 -15.73 7.18 13.37
CA THR A 71 -16.96 6.38 13.31
C THR A 71 -17.41 6.02 11.90
N LEU A 72 -16.98 6.75 10.87
CA LEU A 72 -17.31 6.44 9.49
C LEU A 72 -16.14 5.69 8.84
N GLN A 73 -16.24 4.36 8.76
CA GLN A 73 -15.32 3.57 7.94
C GLN A 73 -15.54 3.93 6.46
N ALA A 74 -14.46 4.27 5.76
CA ALA A 74 -14.55 4.51 4.33
C ALA A 74 -15.01 3.23 3.60
N THR A 75 -15.94 3.39 2.68
CA THR A 75 -16.40 2.35 1.75
C THR A 75 -16.42 2.93 0.34
N GLU A 76 -16.65 2.12 -0.69
CA GLU A 76 -16.76 2.61 -2.07
C GLU A 76 -17.90 3.63 -2.26
N ALA A 77 -18.96 3.54 -1.45
CA ALA A 77 -20.13 4.42 -1.54
C ALA A 77 -20.13 5.59 -0.54
N LEU A 78 -19.37 5.49 0.55
CA LEU A 78 -19.40 6.47 1.65
C LEU A 78 -17.98 6.95 1.99
N ALA A 79 -17.80 8.27 1.96
CA ALA A 79 -16.58 8.90 2.47
C ALA A 79 -16.42 8.65 3.97
N GLY A 80 -15.20 8.34 4.38
CA GLY A 80 -14.88 8.03 5.77
C GLY A 80 -13.38 7.97 6.01
N VAL A 81 -12.97 7.34 7.10
CA VAL A 81 -11.58 7.11 7.47
C VAL A 81 -11.26 5.63 7.29
N ALA A 82 -10.04 5.36 6.81
CA ALA A 82 -9.50 4.01 6.69
C ALA A 82 -8.12 3.95 7.34
N ARG A 83 -7.83 2.83 8.00
CA ARG A 83 -6.50 2.58 8.57
C ARG A 83 -5.51 2.30 7.44
N ILE A 84 -4.24 2.56 7.71
CA ILE A 84 -3.16 2.23 6.79
C ILE A 84 -2.92 0.70 6.80
N ALA A 85 -2.87 0.08 5.62
CA ALA A 85 -2.66 -1.36 5.47
C ALA A 85 -1.31 -1.80 6.07
N THR A 86 -1.18 -3.04 6.56
CA THR A 86 0.13 -3.62 6.86
C THR A 86 0.73 -4.22 5.57
N GLN A 87 2.02 -4.58 5.59
CA GLN A 87 2.62 -5.28 4.45
C GLN A 87 1.96 -6.64 4.22
N ALA A 88 1.63 -7.36 5.29
CA ALA A 88 0.93 -8.65 5.20
C ALA A 88 -0.45 -8.51 4.54
N LEU A 89 -1.21 -7.46 4.90
CA LEU A 89 -2.51 -7.17 4.27
C LEU A 89 -2.37 -6.82 2.79
N THR A 90 -1.37 -5.99 2.46
CA THR A 90 -1.06 -5.66 1.05
C THR A 90 -0.70 -6.93 0.27
N ASN A 91 0.05 -7.85 0.88
CA ASN A 91 0.45 -9.10 0.25
C ASN A 91 -0.71 -10.08 0.07
N ALA A 92 -1.68 -10.09 1.00
CA ALA A 92 -2.85 -10.96 0.93
C ALA A 92 -3.86 -10.51 -0.13
N GLY A 93 -3.96 -9.19 -0.39
CA GLY A 93 -4.75 -8.65 -1.50
C GLY A 93 -6.28 -8.79 -1.36
N VAL A 94 -6.79 -8.99 -0.13
CA VAL A 94 -8.23 -9.23 0.14
C VAL A 94 -8.88 -8.16 1.04
N ASP A 95 -8.13 -7.18 1.53
CA ASP A 95 -8.60 -6.16 2.47
C ASP A 95 -9.04 -4.89 1.73
N ASP A 96 -10.34 -4.59 1.75
CA ASP A 96 -10.96 -3.38 1.18
C ASP A 96 -11.14 -2.25 2.21
N THR A 97 -10.79 -2.50 3.48
CA THR A 97 -10.99 -1.55 4.58
C THR A 97 -9.80 -0.60 4.80
N THR A 98 -8.74 -0.72 3.98
CA THR A 98 -7.46 -0.03 4.21
C THR A 98 -6.84 0.66 3.02
N ILE A 99 -5.94 1.60 3.32
CA ILE A 99 -5.18 2.36 2.33
C ILE A 99 -3.72 1.87 2.28
N VAL A 100 -3.25 1.57 1.07
CA VAL A 100 -1.86 1.19 0.78
C VAL A 100 -0.96 2.44 0.70
N THR A 101 0.24 2.37 1.26
CA THR A 101 1.24 3.45 1.16
C THR A 101 2.24 3.18 0.04
N PRO A 102 2.90 4.21 -0.54
CA PRO A 102 3.87 4.03 -1.63
C PRO A 102 4.96 2.99 -1.33
N ARG A 103 5.48 2.96 -0.09
CA ARG A 103 6.47 1.95 0.33
C ARG A 103 5.95 0.51 0.22
N LYS A 104 4.69 0.27 0.58
CA LYS A 104 4.08 -1.07 0.54
C LYS A 104 3.78 -1.50 -0.88
N LEU A 105 3.37 -0.55 -1.73
CA LEU A 105 3.19 -0.77 -3.16
C LEU A 105 4.51 -1.08 -3.87
N ARG A 106 5.59 -0.38 -3.51
CA ARG A 106 6.94 -0.62 -4.05
C ARG A 106 7.53 -1.95 -3.56
N ASN A 107 7.15 -2.41 -2.38
CA ASN A 107 7.70 -3.61 -1.75
C ASN A 107 7.48 -4.85 -2.63
N GLY A 108 8.57 -5.53 -2.98
CA GLY A 108 8.56 -6.72 -3.83
C GLY A 108 8.74 -6.44 -5.33
N PHE A 109 8.67 -5.18 -5.79
CA PHE A 109 9.10 -4.84 -7.15
C PHE A 109 10.58 -4.49 -7.13
N ALA A 110 11.38 -5.22 -7.89
CA ALA A 110 12.79 -4.93 -8.12
C ALA A 110 13.09 -4.99 -9.63
N ALA A 111 13.96 -4.10 -10.10
CA ALA A 111 14.38 -4.13 -11.49
C ALA A 111 15.83 -3.68 -11.63
N VAL A 112 16.58 -4.39 -12.46
CA VAL A 112 17.92 -4.01 -12.91
C VAL A 112 17.88 -3.97 -14.43
N ILE A 113 18.05 -2.77 -14.99
CA ILE A 113 17.99 -2.54 -16.44
C ILE A 113 19.42 -2.36 -16.94
N GLY A 114 19.97 -3.41 -17.53
CA GLY A 114 21.31 -3.44 -18.12
C GLY A 114 21.41 -4.53 -19.20
N GLY A 115 22.62 -4.74 -19.74
CA GLY A 115 22.86 -5.79 -20.75
C GLY A 115 22.48 -7.20 -20.27
N SER A 116 22.67 -7.44 -18.96
CA SER A 116 22.00 -8.50 -18.22
C SER A 116 21.17 -7.86 -17.11
N GLY A 117 19.96 -8.33 -16.88
CA GLY A 117 19.00 -7.64 -16.03
C GLY A 117 17.77 -8.46 -15.73
N TYR A 118 16.88 -7.86 -14.93
CA TYR A 118 15.61 -8.46 -14.59
C TYR A 118 14.55 -7.44 -14.20
N VAL A 119 13.29 -7.87 -14.25
CA VAL A 119 12.15 -7.27 -13.57
C VAL A 119 11.50 -8.36 -12.71
N ALA A 120 11.44 -8.13 -11.41
CA ALA A 120 10.77 -8.97 -10.44
C ALA A 120 9.53 -8.26 -9.91
N PHE A 121 8.39 -8.95 -9.96
CA PHE A 121 7.12 -8.47 -9.48
C PHE A 121 6.88 -8.91 -8.02
N PRO A 122 6.10 -8.14 -7.24
CA PRO A 122 5.74 -8.51 -5.88
C PRO A 122 5.00 -9.85 -5.81
N THR A 123 5.07 -10.51 -4.65
CA THR A 123 4.41 -11.80 -4.41
C THR A 123 2.88 -11.74 -4.54
N TRP A 124 2.27 -10.61 -4.20
CA TRP A 124 0.82 -10.38 -4.39
C TRP A 124 0.41 -10.23 -5.85
N LEU A 125 1.36 -10.01 -6.76
CA LEU A 125 1.15 -10.06 -8.21
C LEU A 125 1.64 -11.39 -8.82
N GLY A 126 1.75 -12.43 -7.99
CA GLY A 126 2.20 -13.76 -8.41
C GLY A 126 3.71 -13.97 -8.42
N GLY A 127 4.52 -12.97 -8.02
CA GLY A 127 5.97 -13.14 -7.85
C GLY A 127 6.76 -13.37 -9.14
N LEU A 128 6.17 -13.08 -10.30
CA LEU A 128 6.80 -13.28 -11.60
C LEU A 128 8.14 -12.56 -11.68
N ILE A 129 9.14 -13.22 -12.22
CA ILE A 129 10.45 -12.66 -12.53
C ILE A 129 10.71 -12.89 -14.01
N ILE A 130 11.11 -11.83 -14.70
CA ILE A 130 11.54 -11.86 -16.10
C ILE A 130 13.00 -11.42 -16.11
N GLN A 131 13.90 -12.23 -16.64
CA GLN A 131 15.33 -11.96 -16.67
C GLN A 131 15.91 -12.18 -18.05
N TRP A 132 16.93 -11.42 -18.38
CA TRP A 132 17.67 -11.55 -19.62
C TRP A 132 19.17 -11.39 -19.36
N GLY A 133 19.96 -11.91 -20.28
CA GLY A 133 21.39 -11.72 -20.24
C GLY A 133 22.06 -12.33 -21.46
N ILE A 134 23.34 -12.08 -21.58
CA ILE A 134 24.17 -12.55 -22.68
C ILE A 134 25.50 -13.10 -22.15
N GLY A 135 25.99 -14.13 -22.81
CA GLY A 135 27.26 -14.77 -22.51
C GLY A 135 27.92 -15.27 -23.78
N VAL A 136 29.19 -15.60 -23.67
CA VAL A 136 30.00 -16.08 -24.79
C VAL A 136 30.24 -17.57 -24.61
N ALA A 137 29.94 -18.35 -25.65
CA ALA A 137 30.15 -19.78 -25.65
C ALA A 137 31.65 -20.14 -25.62
N ASP A 138 31.99 -21.15 -24.82
CA ASP A 138 33.33 -21.68 -24.66
C ASP A 138 33.81 -22.45 -25.90
N VAL A 139 34.96 -23.12 -25.83
CA VAL A 139 35.52 -23.89 -26.95
C VAL A 139 34.60 -25.04 -27.41
N ASN A 140 33.72 -25.52 -26.55
CA ASN A 140 32.76 -26.59 -26.85
C ASN A 140 31.42 -26.04 -27.35
N GLY A 141 31.28 -24.72 -27.50
CA GLY A 141 30.01 -24.09 -27.84
C GLY A 141 29.03 -24.03 -26.67
N VAL A 142 29.47 -24.25 -25.43
CA VAL A 142 28.61 -24.24 -24.23
C VAL A 142 28.73 -22.90 -23.51
N VAL A 143 27.64 -22.41 -22.93
CA VAL A 143 27.62 -21.18 -22.14
C VAL A 143 26.86 -21.40 -20.84
N SER A 144 27.39 -20.84 -19.75
CA SER A 144 26.73 -20.80 -18.45
C SER A 144 26.74 -19.36 -17.93
N ILE A 145 25.56 -18.80 -17.67
CA ILE A 145 25.41 -17.40 -17.25
C ILE A 145 24.65 -17.37 -15.92
N PRO A 146 25.23 -16.85 -14.83
CA PRO A 146 24.47 -16.62 -13.60
C PRO A 146 23.28 -15.70 -13.88
N PHE A 147 22.10 -16.06 -13.38
CA PHE A 147 20.96 -15.14 -13.41
C PHE A 147 21.25 -13.93 -12.54
N ALA A 148 20.71 -12.77 -12.93
CA ALA A 148 20.88 -11.54 -12.16
C ALA A 148 20.18 -11.61 -10.80
N THR A 149 19.15 -12.45 -10.67
CA THR A 149 18.58 -12.91 -9.41
C THR A 149 18.20 -14.39 -9.50
N THR A 150 18.26 -15.14 -8.40
CA THR A 150 17.79 -16.52 -8.37
C THR A 150 16.27 -16.54 -8.46
N PHE A 151 15.69 -17.46 -9.24
CA PHE A 151 14.25 -17.76 -9.19
C PHE A 151 13.93 -18.51 -7.88
N PRO A 152 13.12 -17.94 -6.97
CA PRO A 152 12.88 -18.56 -5.67
C PRO A 152 12.31 -19.98 -5.74
N THR A 153 11.49 -20.28 -6.74
CA THR A 153 10.72 -21.52 -6.87
C THR A 153 11.15 -22.33 -8.08
N SER A 154 10.97 -21.78 -9.28
CA SER A 154 11.25 -22.48 -10.54
C SER A 154 11.36 -21.53 -11.73
N ILE A 155 12.07 -22.01 -12.75
CA ILE A 155 12.03 -21.41 -14.08
C ILE A 155 10.82 -21.99 -14.81
N ALA A 156 9.87 -21.13 -15.16
CA ALA A 156 8.68 -21.52 -15.94
C ALA A 156 9.04 -21.71 -17.43
N GLN A 157 9.87 -20.83 -17.97
CA GLN A 157 10.34 -20.92 -19.35
C GLN A 157 11.70 -20.25 -19.50
N CYS A 158 12.55 -20.83 -20.34
CA CYS A 158 13.80 -20.22 -20.75
C CYS A 158 13.98 -20.39 -22.25
N LEU A 159 14.39 -19.31 -22.91
CA LEU A 159 14.64 -19.25 -24.34
C LEU A 159 16.07 -18.76 -24.54
N ALA A 160 16.74 -19.29 -25.56
CA ALA A 160 18.07 -18.86 -25.96
C ALA A 160 18.04 -18.44 -27.43
N THR A 161 18.85 -17.45 -27.76
CA THR A 161 19.10 -17.06 -29.15
C THR A 161 20.56 -16.72 -29.35
N TYR A 162 21.05 -16.97 -30.56
CA TYR A 162 22.35 -16.50 -31.00
C TYR A 162 22.23 -15.05 -31.45
N ILE A 163 23.18 -14.20 -31.06
CA ILE A 163 23.22 -12.79 -31.44
C ILE A 163 24.50 -12.50 -32.24
N THR A 164 24.36 -11.78 -33.36
CA THR A 164 25.49 -11.24 -34.14
C THR A 164 26.02 -9.93 -33.55
N PRO A 165 27.32 -9.62 -33.69
CA PRO A 165 28.32 -10.31 -34.51
C PRO A 165 28.94 -11.47 -33.74
N GLY A 166 28.85 -12.69 -34.29
CA GLY A 166 29.66 -13.82 -33.85
C GLY A 166 30.36 -14.46 -35.06
N PRO A 167 31.10 -15.55 -34.83
CA PRO A 167 32.14 -15.98 -35.76
C PRO A 167 31.63 -16.69 -37.03
N ALA A 168 30.33 -16.99 -37.16
CA ALA A 168 29.85 -17.85 -38.24
C ALA A 168 28.40 -17.54 -38.69
N THR A 169 28.14 -17.81 -39.96
CA THR A 169 26.79 -17.91 -40.54
C THR A 169 26.19 -19.29 -40.22
N GLY A 170 24.85 -19.38 -40.11
CA GLY A 170 24.18 -20.65 -39.82
C GLY A 170 24.39 -21.14 -38.39
N VAL A 171 24.42 -20.24 -37.41
CA VAL A 171 24.52 -20.59 -35.98
C VAL A 171 23.17 -20.38 -35.31
N ALA A 172 22.78 -21.33 -34.46
CA ALA A 172 21.65 -21.21 -33.56
C ALA A 172 22.10 -21.40 -32.11
N ALA A 173 21.27 -20.97 -31.16
CA ALA A 173 21.47 -21.27 -29.75
C ALA A 173 20.23 -21.97 -29.18
N ASN A 174 20.45 -22.83 -28.20
CA ASN A 174 19.41 -23.51 -27.46
C ASN A 174 19.71 -23.50 -25.95
N VAL A 175 18.68 -23.75 -25.16
CA VAL A 175 18.86 -24.08 -23.73
C VAL A 175 19.34 -25.52 -23.65
N SER A 176 20.43 -25.77 -22.92
CA SER A 176 21.05 -27.09 -22.79
C SER A 176 20.71 -27.75 -21.45
N ASN A 177 20.53 -26.98 -20.38
CA ASN A 177 20.05 -27.49 -19.10
C ASN A 177 19.46 -26.36 -18.22
N ALA A 178 18.15 -26.39 -17.95
CA ALA A 178 17.47 -25.39 -17.12
C ALA A 178 17.36 -25.80 -15.63
N SER A 179 18.15 -26.76 -15.18
CA SER A 179 17.91 -27.45 -13.90
C SER A 179 18.35 -26.66 -12.65
N SER A 180 18.95 -25.46 -12.78
CA SER A 180 19.27 -24.61 -11.64
C SER A 180 18.54 -23.28 -11.72
N ASN A 181 17.86 -22.91 -10.63
CA ASN A 181 17.14 -21.63 -10.54
C ASN A 181 18.07 -20.40 -10.50
N SER A 182 19.39 -20.61 -10.49
CA SER A 182 20.40 -19.57 -10.30
C SER A 182 21.25 -19.29 -11.54
N ALA A 183 21.15 -20.10 -12.59
CA ALA A 183 21.91 -19.87 -13.81
C ALA A 183 21.19 -20.38 -15.07
N PHE A 184 21.43 -19.69 -16.16
CA PHE A 184 21.15 -20.17 -17.51
C PHE A 184 22.26 -21.11 -17.98
N ALA A 185 21.90 -22.25 -18.57
CA ALA A 185 22.82 -23.09 -19.33
C ALA A 185 22.32 -23.21 -20.78
N GLY A 186 23.17 -22.81 -21.72
CA GLY A 186 22.88 -22.84 -23.14
C GLY A 186 23.99 -23.46 -23.96
N ALA A 187 23.73 -23.65 -25.25
CA ALA A 187 24.72 -24.02 -26.23
C ALA A 187 24.50 -23.25 -27.53
N ALA A 188 25.57 -22.96 -28.24
CA ALA A 188 25.58 -22.43 -29.60
C ALA A 188 26.17 -23.50 -30.53
N PHE A 189 25.49 -23.77 -31.64
CA PHE A 189 25.87 -24.83 -32.57
C PHE A 189 25.62 -24.40 -34.02
N ASN A 190 26.39 -24.97 -34.93
CA ASN A 190 26.17 -24.81 -36.36
C ASN A 190 24.93 -25.63 -36.77
N THR A 191 23.97 -25.02 -37.46
CA THR A 191 22.68 -25.63 -37.79
C THR A 191 22.77 -26.75 -38.83
N LEU A 192 23.90 -26.85 -39.56
CA LEU A 192 24.13 -27.89 -40.55
C LEU A 192 24.90 -29.09 -39.98
N THR A 193 25.86 -28.85 -39.09
CA THR A 193 26.76 -29.90 -38.57
C THR A 193 26.46 -30.32 -37.14
N GLY A 194 25.69 -29.53 -36.38
CA GLY A 194 25.42 -29.75 -34.96
C GLY A 194 26.64 -29.52 -34.05
N VAL A 195 27.77 -29.08 -34.59
CA VAL A 195 29.01 -28.87 -33.84
C VAL A 195 28.94 -27.55 -33.07
N GLY A 196 29.43 -27.55 -31.83
CA GLY A 196 29.51 -26.38 -30.97
C GLY A 196 30.34 -25.25 -31.59
N VAL A 197 29.89 -24.00 -31.42
CA VAL A 197 30.53 -22.81 -32.00
C VAL A 197 31.19 -21.99 -30.90
N HIS A 198 32.52 -21.96 -30.90
CA HIS A 198 33.31 -21.15 -29.98
C HIS A 198 33.10 -19.65 -30.20
N ASN A 199 33.13 -18.85 -29.13
CA ASN A 199 32.95 -17.40 -29.16
C ASN A 199 31.62 -16.93 -29.75
N ALA A 200 30.60 -17.78 -29.75
CA ALA A 200 29.25 -17.39 -30.12
C ALA A 200 28.59 -16.63 -28.96
N ASN A 201 27.99 -15.48 -29.26
CA ASN A 201 27.21 -14.73 -28.28
C ASN A 201 25.82 -15.35 -28.16
N VAL A 202 25.50 -15.85 -26.97
CA VAL A 202 24.21 -16.47 -26.65
C VAL A 202 23.50 -15.58 -25.65
N ALA A 203 22.32 -15.09 -26.03
CA ALA A 203 21.44 -14.38 -25.13
C ALA A 203 20.30 -15.28 -24.69
N TYR A 204 19.78 -15.02 -23.49
CA TYR A 204 18.61 -15.68 -22.96
C TYR A 204 17.52 -14.70 -22.56
N LEU A 205 16.29 -15.22 -22.56
CA LEU A 205 15.15 -14.67 -21.85
C LEU A 205 14.58 -15.79 -20.98
N ALA A 206 14.51 -15.56 -19.68
CA ALA A 206 14.01 -16.50 -18.70
C ALA A 206 12.85 -15.89 -17.92
N ILE A 207 11.83 -16.69 -17.67
CA ILE A 207 10.65 -16.33 -16.90
C ILE A 207 10.45 -17.39 -15.82
N GLY A 208 10.13 -16.97 -14.61
CA GLY A 208 9.98 -17.85 -13.45
C GLY A 208 9.48 -17.10 -12.23
N HIS A 209 9.54 -17.72 -11.07
CA HIS A 209 9.16 -17.17 -9.76
C HIS A 209 9.81 -18.00 -8.65
#